data_AF-A0A947DL90-F1
#
_entry.id   AF-A0A947DL90-F1
#
_cell.length_a   1.000
_cell.length_b   1.000
_cell.length_c   1.000
_cell.angle_alpha   90.00
_cell.angle_beta   90.00
_cell.angle_gamma   90.00
#
_symmetry.space_group_name_H-M   'P 1'
#
loop_
_entity.id
_entity.type
_entity.pdbx_description
1 polymer ?
#
loop_
_entity_poly.entity_id
_entity_poly.type
_entity_poly.pdbx_seq_one_letter_code
_entity_poly.pdbx_strand_id
1 'polypeptide(L)'
;MLPGLGFSEVLVLGVIALLVVGPKDLPLMLRKLGRQMARLRGLAAEFRTGFDELARQAELDELKKEVEALRRGQIFSDAEMEQMRVLEPLPAPA
;
A
#
# COMPACT_ATOMS: atom_id res chain seq x y z
N MET A 1 -8.72 21.98 -13.34
CA MET A 1 -8.97 22.49 -11.98
C MET A 1 -9.63 21.36 -11.21
N LEU A 2 -8.97 20.85 -10.17
CA LEU A 2 -9.54 19.76 -9.37
C LEU A 2 -10.62 20.35 -8.45
N PRO A 3 -11.83 19.77 -8.40
CA PRO A 3 -12.88 20.21 -7.49
C PRO A 3 -12.37 20.08 -6.05
N GLY A 4 -12.52 21.13 -5.26
CA GLY A 4 -12.02 21.18 -3.88
C GLY A 4 -12.76 20.19 -3.00
N LEU A 5 -12.16 19.78 -1.88
CA LEU A 5 -12.82 19.00 -0.83
C LEU A 5 -13.81 19.86 -0.02
N GLY A 6 -14.68 20.60 -0.72
CA GLY A 6 -15.75 21.40 -0.14
C GLY A 6 -16.97 20.56 0.21
N PHE A 7 -17.80 21.07 1.12
CA PHE A 7 -19.06 20.41 1.50
C PHE A 7 -19.99 20.19 0.30
N SER A 8 -20.01 21.15 -0.63
CA SER A 8 -20.75 21.07 -1.89
C SER A 8 -20.35 19.88 -2.76
N GLU A 9 -19.06 19.66 -2.93
CA GLU A 9 -18.52 18.59 -3.77
C GLU A 9 -18.79 17.22 -3.16
N VAL A 10 -18.63 17.09 -1.84
CA VAL A 10 -19.00 15.86 -1.12
C VAL A 10 -20.49 15.55 -1.29
N LEU A 11 -21.35 16.58 -1.27
CA LEU A 11 -22.79 16.41 -1.46
C LEU A 11 -23.13 15.93 -2.88
N VAL A 12 -22.51 16.53 -3.92
CA VAL A 12 -22.68 16.09 -5.32
C VAL A 12 -22.21 14.65 -5.50
N LEU A 13 -21.04 14.31 -4.97
CA LEU A 13 -20.49 12.95 -5.05
C LEU A 13 -21.37 11.95 -4.28
N GLY A 14 -21.94 12.37 -3.14
CA GLY A 14 -22.93 11.60 -2.39
C GLY A 14 -24.19 11.31 -3.22
N VAL A 15 -24.75 12.31 -3.91
CA VAL A 15 -25.91 12.11 -4.79
C VAL A 15 -25.58 11.14 -5.92
N ILE A 16 -24.43 11.30 -6.59
CA ILE A 16 -23.99 10.39 -7.66
C ILE A 16 -23.84 8.97 -7.12
N ALA A 17 -23.21 8.80 -5.96
CA ALA A 17 -23.03 7.49 -5.35
C ALA A 17 -24.38 6.83 -4.99
N LEU A 18 -25.35 7.61 -4.50
CA LEU A 18 -26.71 7.12 -4.23
C LEU A 18 -27.45 6.72 -5.51
N LEU A 19 -27.23 7.39 -6.64
CA LEU A 19 -27.84 7.03 -7.93
C LEU A 19 -27.23 5.75 -8.52
N VAL A 20 -25.91 5.61 -8.47
CA VAL A 20 -25.19 4.48 -9.06
C VAL A 20 -25.37 3.21 -8.24
N VAL A 21 -25.22 3.33 -6.91
CA VAL A 21 -25.27 2.18 -6.00
C VAL A 21 -26.69 1.93 -5.50
N GLY A 22 -27.47 3.00 -5.28
CA GLY A 22 -28.77 2.94 -4.64
C GLY A 22 -28.72 3.43 -3.18
N PRO A 23 -29.76 4.16 -2.70
CA PRO A 23 -29.76 4.78 -1.38
C PRO A 23 -29.83 3.78 -0.21
N LYS A 24 -30.30 2.56 -0.47
CA LYS A 24 -30.36 1.48 0.53
C LYS A 24 -29.13 0.58 0.48
N ASP A 25 -28.49 0.47 -0.68
CA ASP A 25 -27.37 -0.43 -0.90
C ASP A 25 -26.06 0.18 -0.42
N LEU A 26 -25.84 1.49 -0.61
CA LEU A 26 -24.66 2.19 -0.12
C LEU A 26 -24.44 2.00 1.40
N PRO A 27 -25.41 2.26 2.30
CA PRO A 27 -25.22 2.02 3.73
C PRO A 27 -25.10 0.52 4.06
N LEU A 28 -25.76 -0.36 3.31
CA LEU A 28 -25.66 -1.81 3.51
C LEU A 28 -24.26 -2.33 3.16
N MET A 29 -23.67 -1.84 2.07
CA MET A 29 -22.31 -2.17 1.62
C MET A 29 -21.27 -1.65 2.61
N LEU A 30 -21.40 -0.41 3.09
CA LEU A 30 -20.53 0.12 4.13
C LEU A 30 -20.59 -0.73 5.41
N ARG A 31 -21.77 -1.20 5.81
CA ARG A 31 -21.91 -2.12 6.96
C ARG A 31 -21.29 -3.50 6.70
N LYS A 32 -21.30 -4.00 5.46
CA LYS A 32 -20.65 -5.27 5.10
C LYS A 32 -19.13 -5.13 5.09
N LEU A 33 -18.60 -4.12 4.41
CA LEU A 33 -17.18 -3.77 4.37
C LEU A 33 -16.65 -3.48 5.77
N GLY A 34 -17.38 -2.70 6.57
CA GLY A 34 -17.00 -2.40 7.95
C GLY A 34 -16.90 -3.66 8.81
N ARG A 35 -17.83 -4.61 8.67
CA ARG A 35 -17.76 -5.90 9.38
C ARG A 35 -16.59 -6.77 8.92
N GLN A 36 -16.29 -6.79 7.62
CA GLN A 36 -15.13 -7.50 7.10
C GLN A 36 -13.82 -6.86 7.58
N MET A 37 -13.73 -5.54 7.55
CA MET A 37 -12.57 -4.79 8.04
C MET A 37 -12.39 -4.95 9.56
N ALA A 38 -13.48 -4.99 10.33
CA ALA A 38 -13.43 -5.25 11.76
C ALA A 38 -12.88 -6.65 12.07
N ARG A 39 -13.28 -7.67 11.30
CA ARG A 39 -12.72 -9.02 11.41
C ARG A 39 -11.23 -9.04 11.07
N LEU A 40 -10.83 -8.41 9.96
CA LEU A 40 -9.41 -8.29 9.59
C LEU A 40 -8.60 -7.56 10.66
N ARG A 41 -9.15 -6.51 11.27
CA ARG A 41 -8.51 -5.79 12.37
C ARG A 41 -8.39 -6.64 13.63
N GLY A 42 -9.40 -7.46 13.94
CA GLY A 42 -9.33 -8.43 15.03
C GLY A 42 -8.23 -9.46 14.82
N LEU A 43 -8.19 -10.07 13.63
CA LEU A 43 -7.13 -10.98 13.23
C LEU A 43 -5.76 -10.30 13.30
N ALA A 44 -5.61 -9.09 12.76
CA ALA A 44 -4.37 -8.33 12.83
C ALA A 44 -3.93 -8.00 14.27
N ALA A 45 -4.87 -7.81 15.20
CA ALA A 45 -4.56 -7.59 16.61
C ALA A 45 -4.05 -8.88 17.29
N GLU A 46 -4.63 -10.03 16.93
CA GLU A 46 -4.14 -11.35 17.37
C GLU A 46 -2.75 -11.64 16.78
N PHE A 47 -2.55 -11.40 15.47
CA PHE A 47 -1.25 -11.50 14.82
C PHE A 47 -0.23 -10.59 15.47
N ARG A 48 -0.57 -9.34 15.78
CA ARG A 48 0.34 -8.42 16.46
C ARG A 48 0.78 -8.96 17.81
N THR A 49 -0.15 -9.52 18.59
CA THR A 49 0.16 -10.12 19.89
C THR A 49 1.09 -11.34 19.74
N GLY A 50 0.82 -12.21 18.74
CA GLY A 50 1.68 -13.35 18.45
C GLY A 50 3.06 -12.95 17.89
N PHE A 51 3.10 -11.93 17.02
CA PHE A 51 4.33 -11.35 16.50
C PHE A 51 5.16 -10.70 17.62
N ASP A 52 4.55 -10.00 18.56
CA ASP A 52 5.24 -9.39 19.70
C ASP A 52 5.87 -10.46 20.62
N GLU A 53 5.25 -11.64 20.74
CA GLU A 53 5.83 -12.79 21.46
C GLU A 53 7.02 -13.40 20.69
N LEU A 54 6.88 -13.62 19.39
CA LEU A 54 7.98 -14.11 18.51
C LEU A 54 9.13 -13.10 18.39
N ALA A 55 8.81 -11.80 18.39
CA ALA A 55 9.77 -10.69 18.44
C ALA A 55 10.71 -10.81 19.62
N ARG A 56 10.13 -11.14 20.77
CA ARG A 56 10.83 -11.20 22.04
C ARG A 56 11.69 -12.45 22.16
N GLN A 57 11.45 -13.45 21.32
CA GLN A 57 12.17 -14.74 21.27
C GLN A 57 13.25 -14.85 20.18
N ALA A 58 13.53 -13.77 19.43
CA ALA A 58 14.68 -13.61 18.50
C ALA A 58 14.52 -14.03 17.01
N GLU A 59 13.30 -14.15 16.46
CA GLU A 59 13.10 -14.45 15.02
C GLU A 59 12.85 -13.19 14.13
N LEU A 60 12.43 -12.05 14.70
CA LEU A 60 12.10 -10.86 13.90
C LEU A 60 13.31 -10.09 13.36
N ASP A 61 14.45 -10.14 14.03
CA ASP A 61 15.68 -9.53 13.51
C ASP A 61 16.21 -10.29 12.29
N GLU A 62 15.94 -11.59 12.21
CA GLU A 62 16.32 -12.44 11.09
C GLU A 62 15.42 -12.18 9.87
N LEU A 63 14.09 -12.08 10.07
CA LEU A 63 13.14 -11.64 9.03
C LEU A 63 13.42 -10.21 8.54
N LYS A 64 13.78 -9.29 9.44
CA LYS A 64 14.21 -7.93 9.04
C LYS A 64 15.45 -7.98 8.15
N LYS A 65 16.47 -8.77 8.52
CA LYS A 65 17.68 -8.95 7.71
C LYS A 65 17.36 -9.54 6.34
N GLU A 66 16.44 -10.48 6.25
CA GLU A 66 16.04 -11.12 5.00
C GLU A 66 15.27 -10.15 4.09
N VAL A 67 14.33 -9.37 4.64
CA VAL A 67 13.63 -8.29 3.91
C VAL A 67 14.61 -7.22 3.43
N GLU A 68 15.58 -6.84 4.26
CA GLU A 68 16.65 -5.93 3.86
C GLU A 68 17.56 -6.53 2.77
N ALA A 69 17.87 -7.82 2.85
CA ALA A 69 18.67 -8.51 1.84
C ALA A 69 17.93 -8.60 0.50
N LEU A 70 16.62 -8.85 0.51
CA LEU A 70 15.77 -8.83 -0.69
C LEU A 70 15.67 -7.43 -1.29
N ARG A 71 15.47 -6.40 -0.45
CA ARG A 71 15.49 -4.99 -0.90
C ARG A 71 16.85 -4.61 -1.47
N ARG A 72 17.94 -4.99 -0.81
CA ARG A 72 19.30 -4.76 -1.30
C ARG A 72 19.52 -5.46 -2.63
N GLY A 73 19.11 -6.73 -2.77
CA GLY A 73 19.23 -7.49 -4.03
C GLY A 73 18.49 -6.84 -5.20
N GLN A 74 17.32 -6.25 -4.97
CA GLN A 74 16.60 -5.48 -5.98
C GLN A 74 17.30 -4.15 -6.29
N ILE A 75 17.83 -3.44 -5.28
CA ILE A 75 18.58 -2.19 -5.49
C ILE A 75 19.87 -2.42 -6.28
N PHE A 76 20.56 -3.55 -6.08
CA PHE A 76 21.73 -3.89 -6.89
C PHE A 76 21.36 -4.18 -8.36
N SER A 77 20.14 -4.66 -8.62
CA SER A 77 19.64 -4.88 -9.98
C SER A 77 19.37 -3.56 -10.71
N ASP A 78 18.84 -2.55 -10.00
CA ASP A 78 18.56 -1.22 -10.56
C ASP A 78 19.83 -0.36 -10.68
N ALA A 79 20.74 -0.44 -9.70
CA ALA A 79 21.97 0.36 -9.67
C ALA A 79 23.05 -0.13 -10.65
N GLU A 80 23.09 -1.42 -11.00
CA GLU A 80 23.95 -1.93 -12.08
C GLU A 80 23.44 -1.54 -13.46
N MET A 81 22.12 -1.48 -13.68
CA MET A 81 21.54 -1.01 -14.95
C MET A 81 21.74 0.50 -15.16
N GLU A 82 21.82 1.29 -14.09
CA GLU A 82 22.12 2.72 -14.19
C GLU A 82 23.59 2.97 -14.58
N GLN A 83 24.53 2.21 -14.00
CA GLN A 83 25.96 2.30 -14.38
C GLN A 83 26.24 1.79 -15.79
N MET A 84 25.49 0.79 -16.27
CA MET A 84 25.59 0.30 -17.64
C MET A 84 25.05 1.32 -18.67
N ARG A 85 24.16 2.23 -18.25
CA ARG A 85 23.58 3.27 -19.12
C ARG A 85 24.39 4.56 -19.18
N VAL A 86 25.26 4.81 -18.19
CA VAL A 86 26.11 6.01 -18.10
C VAL A 86 27.39 5.90 -18.97
N LEU A 87 27.74 4.71 -19.45
CA LEU A 87 28.82 4.47 -20.41
C LEU A 87 28.30 4.49 -21.87
N GLU A 88 27.59 5.55 -22.25
CA GLU A 88 27.32 5.81 -23.67
C GLU A 88 28.65 6.20 -24.35
N PRO A 89 29.06 5.56 -25.45
CA PRO A 89 30.35 5.84 -26.08
C PRO A 89 30.32 7.25 -26.68
N LEU A 90 31.32 8.04 -26.29
CA LEU A 90 31.60 9.37 -26.80
C LEU A 90 31.45 9.38 -28.34
N PRO A 91 30.68 10.30 -28.93
CA PRO A 91 30.60 10.40 -30.38
C PRO A 91 32.00 10.68 -30.92
N ALA A 92 32.49 9.78 -31.78
CA ALA A 92 33.77 9.94 -32.44
C ALA A 92 33.75 11.24 -33.26
N PRO A 93 34.70 12.17 -33.06
CA PRO A 93 34.78 13.36 -33.88
C PRO A 93 35.17 12.95 -35.30
N ALA A 94 34.34 13.36 -36.27
CA ALA A 94 34.61 13.27 -37.70
C ALA A 94 35.61 14.37 -38.13
#